data_AF-A2SGX1-F1
#
_entry.id   AF-A2SGX1-F1
#
_cell.length_a   1.000
_cell.length_b   1.000
_cell.length_c   1.000
_cell.angle_alpha   90.00
_cell.angle_beta   90.00
_cell.angle_gamma   90.00
#
_symmetry.space_group_name_H-M   'P 1'
#
loop_
_entity.id
_entity.type
_entity.pdbx_description
1 polymer ?
#
loop_
_entity_poly.entity_id
_entity_poly.type
_entity_poly.pdbx_seq_one_letter_code
_entity_poly.pdbx_strand_id
1 'polypeptide(L)'
;MLNRLPRQLPAFPDLLADLGNPGSAVLARALGVTDRTVRRWLVDGNAPRPVLLALFWLTRWGQSEVACEAHNSAVMHAGMVGCLQREIASLRRELGRVLALSEFGSANSPSAVHVEHEPDDEPQDDGRRDGGREIGPARRVPVTVGKVIQLFPRPDRQHDAERGRA
;
A
#
# COMPACT_ATOMS: atom_id res chain seq x y z
N MET A 1 -8.43 -10.38 -10.79
CA MET A 1 -7.40 -9.48 -11.39
C MET A 1 -7.21 -9.66 -12.90
N LEU A 2 -7.65 -10.77 -13.52
CA LEU A 2 -7.55 -10.95 -14.98
C LEU A 2 -8.44 -9.99 -15.79
N ASN A 3 -9.52 -9.47 -15.20
CA ASN A 3 -10.44 -8.52 -15.86
C ASN A 3 -9.84 -7.12 -16.10
N ARG A 4 -8.62 -6.86 -15.59
CA ARG A 4 -7.92 -5.58 -15.74
C ARG A 4 -6.95 -5.56 -16.93
N LEU A 5 -6.84 -6.66 -17.67
CA LEU A 5 -6.01 -6.66 -18.87
C LEU A 5 -6.62 -5.72 -19.92
N PRO A 6 -5.80 -4.88 -20.57
CA PRO A 6 -6.26 -4.02 -21.64
C PRO A 6 -6.91 -4.89 -22.73
N ARG A 7 -8.14 -4.51 -23.11
CA ARG A 7 -8.93 -5.24 -24.10
C ARG A 7 -8.40 -5.04 -25.51
N GLN A 8 -7.90 -3.83 -25.77
CA GLN A 8 -7.33 -3.44 -27.05
C GLN A 8 -5.86 -3.10 -26.80
N LEU A 9 -5.00 -3.58 -27.69
CA LEU A 9 -3.58 -3.30 -27.68
C LEU A 9 -3.23 -2.55 -28.96
N PRO A 10 -2.33 -1.56 -28.89
CA PRO A 10 -1.75 -0.95 -30.08
C PRO A 10 -1.04 -1.99 -30.94
N ALA A 11 -0.81 -1.67 -32.22
CA ALA A 11 -0.06 -2.55 -33.10
C ALA A 11 1.39 -2.69 -32.59
N PHE A 12 2.04 -3.81 -32.90
CA PHE A 12 3.42 -4.07 -32.48
C PHE A 12 4.39 -2.95 -32.88
N PRO A 13 4.33 -2.38 -34.12
CA PRO A 13 5.19 -1.27 -34.49
C PRO A 13 4.96 0.00 -33.65
N ASP A 14 3.72 0.30 -33.27
CA ASP A 14 3.38 1.50 -32.49
C ASP A 14 3.93 1.40 -31.06
N LEU A 15 3.84 0.20 -30.46
CA LEU A 15 4.46 -0.08 -29.16
C LEU A 15 5.97 0.13 -29.19
N LEU A 16 6.64 -0.35 -30.25
CA LEU A 16 8.07 -0.17 -30.41
C LEU A 16 8.44 1.29 -30.66
N ALA A 17 7.63 2.03 -31.41
CA ALA A 17 7.85 3.44 -31.66
C ALA A 17 7.79 4.26 -30.36
N ASP A 18 6.83 3.97 -29.47
CA ASP A 18 6.76 4.61 -28.14
C ASP A 18 7.99 4.30 -27.27
N LEU A 19 8.51 3.08 -27.38
CA LEU A 19 9.72 2.63 -26.68
C LEU A 19 11.04 3.08 -27.33
N GLY A 20 10.99 3.91 -28.39
CA GLY A 20 12.17 4.44 -29.06
C GLY A 20 12.83 3.47 -30.04
N ASN A 21 12.08 2.53 -30.60
CA ASN A 21 12.52 1.53 -31.57
C ASN A 21 13.78 0.75 -31.14
N PRO A 22 13.73 0.03 -30.00
CA PRO A 22 14.87 -0.72 -29.51
C PRO A 22 15.30 -1.81 -30.51
N GLY A 23 16.62 -2.02 -30.63
CA GLY A 23 17.16 -3.07 -31.48
C GLY A 23 16.73 -4.47 -31.05
N SER A 24 16.68 -5.42 -31.99
CA SER A 24 16.19 -6.78 -31.76
C SER A 24 16.94 -7.51 -30.63
N ALA A 25 18.25 -7.30 -30.50
CA ALA A 25 19.07 -7.91 -29.45
C ALA A 25 18.73 -7.39 -28.04
N VAL A 26 18.28 -6.13 -27.93
CA VAL A 26 17.85 -5.54 -26.65
C VAL A 26 16.50 -6.10 -26.25
N LEU A 27 15.55 -6.13 -27.18
CA LEU A 27 14.25 -6.75 -26.98
C LEU A 27 14.36 -8.23 -26.62
N ALA A 28 15.23 -8.98 -27.30
CA ALA A 28 15.46 -10.40 -27.05
C ALA A 28 15.93 -10.64 -25.61
N ARG A 29 16.87 -9.81 -25.13
CA ARG A 29 17.37 -9.87 -23.76
C ARG A 29 16.30 -9.50 -22.73
N ALA A 30 15.53 -8.43 -22.99
CA ALA A 30 14.49 -7.98 -22.09
C ALA A 30 13.33 -8.99 -21.98
N LEU A 31 12.97 -9.64 -23.09
CA LEU A 31 11.87 -10.60 -23.17
C LEU A 31 12.30 -12.04 -22.86
N GLY A 32 13.60 -12.32 -22.69
CA GLY A 32 14.12 -13.66 -22.43
C GLY A 32 13.95 -14.64 -23.60
N VAL A 33 13.99 -14.13 -24.84
CA VAL A 33 13.85 -14.94 -26.07
C VAL A 33 15.07 -14.80 -26.97
N THR A 34 15.17 -15.65 -27.99
CA THR A 34 16.27 -15.55 -28.96
C THR A 34 16.10 -14.33 -29.88
N ASP A 35 17.21 -13.74 -30.32
CA ASP A 35 17.20 -12.63 -31.28
C ASP A 35 16.52 -13.01 -32.61
N ARG A 36 16.68 -14.26 -33.05
CA ARG A 36 15.98 -14.81 -34.22
C ARG A 36 14.46 -14.72 -34.08
N THR A 37 13.93 -15.01 -32.89
CA THR A 37 12.51 -14.92 -32.61
C THR A 37 12.00 -13.48 -32.71
N VAL A 38 12.73 -12.52 -32.15
CA VAL A 38 12.36 -11.10 -32.22
C VAL A 38 12.45 -10.57 -33.65
N ARG A 39 13.51 -10.90 -34.39
CA ARG A 39 13.64 -10.52 -35.80
C ARG A 39 12.46 -11.02 -36.64
N ARG A 40 11.99 -12.25 -36.40
CA ARG A 40 10.79 -12.77 -37.05
C ARG A 40 9.57 -11.89 -36.74
N TRP A 41 9.35 -11.54 -35.48
CA TRP A 41 8.23 -10.65 -35.11
C TRP A 41 8.32 -9.26 -35.73
N LEU A 42 9.53 -8.71 -35.86
CA LEU A 42 9.76 -7.42 -36.52
C LEU A 42 9.42 -7.48 -38.01
N VAL A 43 9.79 -8.56 -38.69
CA VAL A 43 9.46 -8.77 -40.12
C VAL A 43 7.97 -9.00 -40.31
N ASP A 44 7.35 -9.83 -39.46
CA ASP A 44 5.92 -10.14 -39.53
C ASP A 44 5.04 -8.97 -39.06
N GLY A 45 5.63 -7.95 -38.42
CA GLY A 45 4.91 -6.81 -37.85
C GLY A 45 4.00 -7.21 -36.68
N ASN A 46 4.20 -8.38 -36.08
CA ASN A 46 3.32 -8.92 -35.05
C ASN A 46 4.07 -9.80 -34.05
N ALA A 47 3.62 -9.79 -32.79
CA ALA A 47 4.18 -10.59 -31.71
C ALA A 47 3.06 -11.31 -30.93
N PRO A 48 3.37 -12.41 -30.22
CA PRO A 48 2.40 -13.08 -29.37
C PRO A 48 1.78 -12.12 -28.35
N ARG A 49 0.49 -12.29 -28.06
CA ARG A 49 -0.26 -11.42 -27.14
C ARG A 49 0.41 -11.19 -25.78
N PRO A 50 1.04 -12.20 -25.11
CA PRO A 50 1.78 -11.95 -23.87
C PRO A 50 2.95 -10.97 -24.02
N VAL A 51 3.62 -10.98 -25.17
CA VAL A 51 4.72 -10.05 -25.48
C VAL A 51 4.18 -8.65 -25.68
N LEU A 52 3.08 -8.51 -26.43
CA LEU A 52 2.41 -7.22 -26.62
C LEU A 52 1.95 -6.63 -25.28
N LEU A 53 1.40 -7.45 -24.39
CA LEU A 53 1.02 -7.04 -23.04
C LEU A 53 2.23 -6.59 -22.21
N ALA A 54 3.32 -7.34 -22.23
CA ALA A 54 4.53 -6.98 -21.51
C ALA A 54 5.10 -5.64 -21.99
N LEU A 55 5.16 -5.43 -23.32
CA LEU A 55 5.63 -4.18 -23.90
C LEU A 55 4.68 -3.02 -23.61
N PHE A 56 3.36 -3.24 -23.69
CA PHE A 56 2.35 -2.23 -23.38
C PHE A 56 2.55 -1.62 -21.99
N TRP A 57 2.79 -2.43 -20.96
CA TRP A 57 3.01 -1.92 -19.61
C TRP A 57 4.28 -1.07 -19.46
N LEU A 58 5.23 -1.17 -20.39
CA LEU A 58 6.43 -0.32 -20.41
C LEU A 58 6.21 1.00 -21.17
N THR A 59 5.17 1.09 -22.00
CA THR A 59 4.84 2.31 -22.75
C THR A 59 4.29 3.42 -21.83
N ARG A 60 4.30 4.65 -22.35
CA ARG A 60 3.68 5.80 -21.66
C ARG A 60 2.19 5.58 -21.37
N TRP A 61 1.48 4.89 -22.27
CA TRP A 61 0.06 4.59 -22.08
C TRP A 61 -0.17 3.62 -20.93
N GLY A 62 0.59 2.51 -20.90
CA GLY A 62 0.49 1.53 -19.82
C GLY A 62 0.86 2.13 -18.46
N GLN A 63 1.91 2.95 -18.40
CA GLN A 63 2.30 3.67 -17.19
C GLN A 63 1.21 4.66 -16.73
N SER A 64 0.55 5.34 -17.67
CA SER A 64 -0.57 6.23 -17.35
C SER A 64 -1.76 5.49 -16.75
N GLU A 65 -2.09 4.28 -17.23
CA GLU A 65 -3.16 3.47 -16.64
C GLU A 65 -2.84 3.06 -15.20
N VAL A 66 -1.63 2.57 -14.95
CA VAL A 66 -1.18 2.18 -13.60
C VAL A 66 -1.21 3.39 -12.64
N ALA A 67 -0.73 4.55 -13.11
CA ALA A 67 -0.75 5.78 -12.30
C ALA A 67 -2.17 6.23 -11.96
N CYS A 68 -3.09 6.16 -12.92
CA CYS A 68 -4.51 6.49 -12.71
C CYS A 68 -5.16 5.55 -11.70
N GLU A 69 -4.91 4.24 -11.82
CA GLU A 69 -5.44 3.26 -10.87
C GLU A 69 -4.90 3.46 -9.44
N ALA A 70 -3.59 3.71 -9.31
CA ALA A 70 -2.97 4.00 -8.02
C ALA A 70 -3.56 5.25 -7.38
N HIS A 71 -3.75 6.31 -8.16
CA HIS A 71 -4.37 7.56 -7.70
C HIS A 71 -5.81 7.33 -7.24
N ASN A 72 -6.64 6.67 -8.05
CA ASN A 72 -8.03 6.39 -7.71
C ASN A 72 -8.15 5.53 -6.44
N SER A 73 -7.28 4.53 -6.29
CA SER A 73 -7.22 3.69 -5.10
C SER A 73 -6.85 4.50 -3.85
N ALA A 74 -5.85 5.38 -3.96
CA ALA A 74 -5.43 6.24 -2.85
C ALA A 74 -6.55 7.20 -2.41
N VAL A 75 -7.22 7.85 -3.37
CA VAL A 75 -8.35 8.74 -3.09
C VAL A 75 -9.50 8.00 -2.42
N MET A 76 -9.86 6.81 -2.94
CA MET A 76 -10.91 5.97 -2.35
C MET A 76 -10.58 5.58 -0.90
N HIS A 77 -9.35 5.13 -0.65
CA HIS A 77 -8.93 4.75 0.70
C HIS A 77 -8.87 5.95 1.66
N ALA A 78 -8.40 7.12 1.20
CA ALA A 78 -8.41 8.33 2.01
C ALA A 78 -9.84 8.73 2.39
N GLY A 79 -10.79 8.64 1.44
CA GLY A 79 -12.21 8.88 1.70
C GLY A 79 -12.79 7.90 2.71
N MET A 80 -12.48 6.61 2.57
CA MET A 80 -12.93 5.56 3.51
C MET A 80 -12.40 5.81 4.93
N VAL A 81 -11.11 6.13 5.08
CA VAL A 81 -10.52 6.47 6.37
C VAL A 81 -11.23 7.67 7.00
N GLY A 82 -11.48 8.72 6.22
CA GLY A 82 -12.22 9.90 6.70
C GLY A 82 -13.65 9.57 7.16
N CYS A 83 -14.36 8.68 6.45
CA CYS A 83 -15.68 8.21 6.88
C CYS A 83 -15.61 7.43 8.20
N LEU A 84 -14.67 6.48 8.31
CA LEU A 84 -14.49 5.67 9.52
C LEU A 84 -14.11 6.53 10.73
N GLN A 85 -13.26 7.54 10.54
CA GLN A 85 -12.90 8.47 11.62
C GLN A 85 -14.11 9.28 12.12
N ARG A 86 -14.97 9.75 11.20
CA ARG A 86 -16.22 10.44 11.58
C ARG A 86 -17.17 9.52 12.32
N GLU A 87 -17.29 8.27 11.90
CA GLU A 87 -18.11 7.26 12.55
C GLU A 87 -17.60 6.95 13.96
N ILE A 88 -16.30 6.71 14.13
CA ILE A 88 -15.66 6.52 15.44
C ILE A 88 -15.92 7.73 16.35
N ALA A 89 -15.76 8.95 15.83
CA ALA A 89 -16.02 10.17 16.60
C ALA A 89 -17.50 10.30 16.98
N SER A 90 -18.42 9.88 16.11
CA SER A 90 -19.86 9.83 16.42
C SER A 90 -20.17 8.83 17.53
N LEU A 91 -19.69 7.59 17.39
CA LEU A 91 -19.89 6.51 18.37
C LEU A 91 -19.29 6.86 19.72
N ARG A 92 -18.10 7.48 19.75
CA ARG A 92 -17.48 7.95 21.00
C ARG A 92 -18.31 9.04 21.68
N ARG A 93 -18.89 9.97 20.92
CA ARG A 93 -19.78 11.01 21.47
C ARG A 93 -21.08 10.41 22.01
N GLU A 94 -21.65 9.44 21.30
CA GLU A 94 -22.86 8.74 21.75
C GLU A 94 -22.60 7.93 23.01
N LEU A 95 -21.51 7.16 23.04
CA LEU A 95 -21.07 6.43 24.22
C LEU A 95 -20.81 7.38 25.40
N GLY A 96 -20.13 8.51 25.18
CA GLY A 96 -19.94 9.54 26.21
C GLY A 96 -21.26 10.10 26.74
N ARG A 97 -22.26 10.31 25.86
CA ARG A 97 -23.60 10.75 26.27
C ARG A 97 -24.32 9.69 27.09
N VAL A 98 -24.32 8.43 26.65
CA VAL A 98 -24.92 7.32 27.39
C VAL A 98 -24.23 7.15 28.74
N LEU A 99 -22.89 7.20 28.78
CA LEU A 99 -22.12 7.11 30.01
C LEU A 99 -22.47 8.23 30.99
N ALA A 100 -22.59 9.48 30.51
CA ALA A 100 -23.01 10.62 31.32
C ALA A 100 -24.44 10.48 31.86
N LEU A 101 -25.35 9.87 31.10
CA LEU A 101 -26.70 9.55 31.58
C LEU A 101 -26.72 8.31 32.49
N SER A 102 -25.71 7.44 32.39
CA SER A 102 -25.60 6.18 33.11
C SER A 102 -24.98 6.29 34.49
N GLU A 103 -25.15 7.44 35.16
CA GLU A 103 -25.00 7.55 36.63
C GLU A 103 -26.06 6.70 37.38
N PHE A 104 -26.49 5.58 36.79
CA PHE A 104 -27.00 4.44 37.51
C PHE A 104 -25.83 3.86 38.27
N GLY A 105 -25.74 4.17 39.56
CA GLY A 105 -24.93 3.41 40.51
C GLY A 105 -25.30 1.93 40.37
N SER A 106 -24.57 1.21 39.52
CA SER A 106 -24.72 -0.23 39.41
C SER A 106 -24.30 -0.78 40.76
N ALA A 107 -25.19 -1.51 41.44
CA ALA A 107 -24.98 -2.03 42.79
C ALA A 107 -23.75 -2.96 42.91
N ASN A 108 -23.11 -3.29 41.78
CA ASN A 108 -21.90 -4.11 41.67
C ASN A 108 -20.67 -3.36 41.13
N SER A 109 -20.63 -2.03 41.13
CA SER A 109 -19.41 -1.30 40.74
C SER A 109 -18.29 -1.60 41.74
N PRO A 110 -17.18 -2.26 41.35
CA PRO A 110 -16.05 -2.47 42.25
C PRO A 110 -15.40 -1.10 42.52
N SER A 111 -15.35 -0.73 43.80
CA SER A 111 -14.89 0.57 44.28
C SER A 111 -13.46 0.90 43.83
N ALA A 112 -13.32 2.11 43.27
CA ALA A 112 -12.16 2.99 43.30
C ALA A 112 -10.76 2.37 43.12
N VAL A 113 -10.27 2.37 41.88
CA VAL A 113 -8.83 2.53 41.62
C VAL A 113 -8.63 3.98 41.19
N HIS A 114 -7.89 4.73 42.00
CA HIS A 114 -7.41 6.06 41.66
C HIS A 114 -6.63 6.01 40.35
N VAL A 115 -7.11 6.73 39.33
CA VAL A 115 -6.29 7.10 38.17
C VAL A 115 -5.89 8.55 38.42
N GLU A 116 -4.61 8.77 38.71
CA GLU A 116 -4.03 10.10 38.78
C GLU A 116 -4.20 10.78 37.41
N HIS A 117 -4.79 11.96 37.46
CA HIS A 117 -4.98 12.84 36.30
C HIS A 117 -3.64 13.50 36.00
N GLU A 118 -2.92 12.96 35.00
CA GLU A 118 -1.82 13.67 34.35
C GLU A 118 -2.46 14.72 33.43
N PRO A 119 -2.18 16.02 33.62
CA PRO A 119 -2.79 17.06 32.78
C PRO A 119 -2.20 16.99 31.37
N ASP A 120 -3.08 16.77 30.39
CA ASP A 120 -2.76 16.93 28.98
C ASP A 120 -2.44 18.42 28.71
N ASP A 121 -1.22 18.68 28.26
CA ASP A 121 -0.82 19.96 27.64
C ASP A 121 -1.73 20.22 26.43
N GLU A 122 -2.68 21.15 26.56
CA GLU A 122 -3.43 21.64 25.41
C GLU A 122 -2.47 22.33 24.42
N PRO A 123 -2.53 22.02 23.11
CA PRO A 123 -1.84 22.81 22.11
C PRO A 123 -2.51 24.19 22.03
N GLN A 124 -1.82 25.18 22.58
CA GLN A 124 -2.18 26.60 22.51
C GLN A 124 -2.23 27.05 21.05
N ASP A 125 -3.43 27.23 20.52
CA ASP A 125 -3.72 27.80 19.20
C ASP A 125 -3.50 29.31 19.25
N ASP A 126 -2.28 29.75 18.94
CA ASP A 126 -1.95 31.16 18.76
C ASP A 126 -2.36 31.60 17.34
N GLY A 127 -3.56 32.16 17.19
CA GLY A 127 -4.15 32.56 15.91
C GLY A 127 -3.37 33.56 15.05
N ARG A 128 -2.20 33.17 14.53
CA ARG A 128 -1.33 33.93 13.64
C ARG A 128 -1.39 33.33 12.24
N ARG A 129 -2.24 33.93 11.41
CA ARG A 129 -2.04 33.90 9.96
C ARG A 129 -0.76 34.67 9.65
N ASP A 130 0.32 33.97 9.33
CA ASP A 130 1.42 34.56 8.57
C ASP A 130 2.06 33.51 7.66
N GLY A 131 2.30 33.94 6.42
CA GLY A 131 2.79 33.09 5.35
C GLY A 131 4.26 32.70 5.51
N GLY A 132 4.57 31.56 4.91
CA GLY A 132 5.89 31.22 4.37
C GLY A 132 7.08 31.26 5.34
N ARG A 133 7.43 30.13 5.95
CA ARG A 133 8.84 29.71 6.03
C ARG A 133 9.06 28.24 6.41
N GLU A 134 9.97 27.65 5.63
CA GLU A 134 10.97 26.61 5.95
C GLU A 134 10.57 25.45 6.88
N ILE A 135 10.44 24.26 6.26
CA ILE A 135 10.32 22.97 6.94
C ILE A 135 11.67 22.62 7.57
N GLY A 136 11.83 22.91 8.86
CA GLY A 136 12.89 22.34 9.71
C GLY A 136 12.62 20.84 9.99
N PRO A 137 13.66 20.04 10.28
CA PRO A 137 13.53 18.59 10.32
C PRO A 137 12.62 18.13 11.46
N ALA A 138 11.61 17.32 11.10
CA ALA A 138 10.65 16.73 12.02
C ALA A 138 11.36 15.99 13.16
N ARG A 139 11.06 16.41 14.40
CA ARG A 139 11.47 15.73 15.63
C ARG A 139 10.90 14.30 15.58
N ARG A 140 11.77 13.29 15.51
CA ARG A 140 11.37 11.88 15.58
C ARG A 140 10.83 11.60 16.98
N VAL A 141 9.52 11.42 17.08
CA VAL A 141 8.89 10.83 18.27
C VAL A 141 9.22 9.33 18.26
N PRO A 142 9.85 8.76 19.30
CA PRO A 142 10.10 7.33 19.36
C PRO A 142 8.76 6.59 19.53
N VAL A 143 8.32 5.90 18.48
CA VAL A 143 7.23 4.93 18.58
C VAL A 143 7.77 3.70 19.30
N THR A 144 7.40 3.54 20.57
CA THR A 144 7.64 2.30 21.29
C THR A 144 6.72 1.23 20.69
N VAL A 145 7.28 0.38 19.82
CA VAL A 145 6.58 -0.76 19.26
C VAL A 145 6.22 -1.71 20.40
N GLY A 146 4.95 -1.69 20.78
CA GLY A 146 4.37 -2.65 21.72
C GLY A 146 4.68 -4.07 21.30
N LYS A 147 5.17 -4.84 22.27
CA LYS A 147 5.53 -6.26 22.22
C LYS A 147 4.61 -7.06 21.28
N VAL A 148 5.15 -7.51 20.15
CA VAL A 148 4.50 -8.46 19.24
C VAL A 148 4.26 -9.75 20.02
N ILE A 149 3.00 -10.03 20.35
CA ILE A 149 2.60 -11.38 20.78
C ILE A 149 2.72 -12.26 19.54
N GLN A 150 3.82 -13.02 19.43
CA GLN A 150 4.00 -14.03 18.40
C GLN A 150 3.04 -15.20 18.69
N LEU A 151 1.83 -15.12 18.13
CA LEU A 151 0.91 -16.25 17.98
C LEU A 151 1.23 -16.97 16.66
N PHE A 152 2.32 -17.73 16.64
CA PHE A 152 2.51 -18.81 15.67
C PHE A 152 3.18 -20.01 16.35
N PRO A 153 2.68 -21.24 16.14
CA PRO A 153 3.22 -22.44 16.76
C PRO A 153 4.59 -22.78 16.18
N ARG A 154 5.54 -23.12 17.07
CA ARG A 154 6.87 -23.64 16.70
C ARG A 154 6.73 -25.02 16.05
N PRO A 155 7.35 -25.29 14.89
CA PRO A 155 7.53 -26.67 14.44
C PRO A 155 8.65 -27.32 15.25
N ASP A 156 8.36 -28.52 15.77
CA ASP A 156 9.26 -29.36 16.54
C ASP A 156 10.56 -29.63 15.77
N ARG A 157 11.69 -29.30 16.42
CA ARG A 157 13.00 -29.86 16.08
C ARG A 157 13.11 -31.23 16.74
N GLN A 158 12.77 -32.27 15.98
CA GLN A 158 13.24 -33.63 16.25
C GLN A 158 13.88 -34.20 14.98
N HIS A 159 15.04 -34.83 15.17
CA HIS A 159 15.85 -35.60 14.21
C HIS A 159 16.81 -34.83 13.30
N ASP A 160 17.89 -34.31 13.89
CA ASP A 160 19.21 -34.31 13.27
C ASP A 160 20.24 -34.76 14.32
N ALA A 161 20.31 -36.08 14.53
CA ALA A 161 21.33 -36.72 15.33
C ALA A 161 21.63 -38.10 14.75
N GLU A 162 22.00 -38.18 13.47
CA GLU A 162 22.52 -39.43 12.88
C GLU A 162 23.28 -39.16 11.57
N ARG A 163 24.36 -38.36 11.61
CA ARG A 163 25.46 -38.42 10.63
C ARG A 163 26.78 -38.17 11.34
N GLY A 164 27.37 -39.25 11.83
CA GLY A 164 28.70 -39.21 12.41
C GLY A 164 29.03 -40.49 13.16
N ARG A 165 29.16 -41.61 12.45
CA ARG A 165 29.98 -42.78 12.82
C ARG A 165 29.93 -43.83 11.69
N ALA A 166 31.13 -44.30 11.35
CA ALA A 166 31.50 -45.39 10.42
C ALA A 166 31.39 -45.06 8.92
#